data_AF-A0A6B0QRE4-F1
#
_entry.id   AF-A0A6B0QRE4-F1
#
_cell.length_a   1.000
_cell.length_b   1.000
_cell.length_c   1.000
_cell.angle_alpha   90.00
_cell.angle_beta   90.00
_cell.angle_gamma   90.00
#
_symmetry.space_group_name_H-M   'P 1'
#
loop_
_entity.id
_entity.type
_entity.pdbx_description
1 polymer ?
#
loop_
_entity_poly.entity_id
_entity_poly.type
_entity_poly.pdbx_seq_one_letter_code
_entity_poly.pdbx_strand_id
1 'polypeptide(L)'
;MHQGRSKAPSNENELKKAYRKLAEEYHPDKNPNAGDKFKEISFAYEVLSNPEKCKLYDRYGEQGLREGTGGGGGMDDISSYIFGRGLFSFMGNQSRSRNGRREDMMHPLKVSLEDLYNGRTTKLQLSKNVLCRASSGQGGKSGAVQKCSACPGRDLRIMIRQLAPGMVQQMQSVCSDCDGEGEVINEKDRCKKCEGRKVMKEVKILEVHLDKGMKHGQRITFTGEADQAPGVEPGDIVLLLQEKEHEVFQRDGNDLHMTYKIGLAEAL
;
A
#
# COMPACT_ATOMS: atom_id res chain seq x y z
N MET A 1 13.41 -19.58 -19.74
CA MET A 1 13.29 -21.03 -20.02
C MET A 1 13.12 -21.77 -18.70
N HIS A 2 11.98 -22.42 -18.52
CA HIS A 2 11.64 -23.21 -17.33
C HIS A 2 12.57 -24.41 -17.17
N GLN A 3 13.49 -24.36 -16.22
CA GLN A 3 14.16 -25.56 -15.70
C GLN A 3 13.83 -25.67 -14.22
N GLY A 4 13.18 -26.75 -13.82
CA GLY A 4 12.82 -26.99 -12.42
C GLY A 4 11.54 -27.78 -12.16
N ARG A 5 11.07 -28.63 -13.09
CA ARG A 5 10.14 -29.71 -12.70
C ARG A 5 10.89 -30.68 -11.80
N SER A 6 10.81 -30.46 -10.49
CA SER A 6 11.35 -31.37 -9.48
C SER A 6 10.21 -32.01 -8.70
N LYS A 7 10.29 -33.34 -8.59
CA LYS A 7 9.35 -34.26 -7.95
C LYS A 7 8.85 -33.76 -6.59
N ALA A 8 7.59 -34.05 -6.28
CA ALA A 8 7.04 -33.91 -4.93
C ALA A 8 7.98 -34.58 -3.90
N PRO A 9 8.41 -33.89 -2.84
CA PRO A 9 9.24 -34.49 -1.80
C PRO A 9 8.41 -35.56 -1.08
N SER A 10 8.92 -36.79 -1.06
CA SER A 10 8.20 -38.00 -0.65
C SER A 10 8.18 -38.20 0.88
N ASN A 11 8.46 -37.18 1.68
CA ASN A 11 8.45 -37.29 3.14
C ASN A 11 8.26 -35.93 3.85
N GLU A 12 7.19 -35.76 4.65
CA GLU A 12 6.91 -34.52 5.40
C GLU A 12 8.07 -34.08 6.32
N ASN A 13 8.84 -35.05 6.81
CA ASN A 13 10.00 -34.82 7.67
C ASN A 13 11.17 -34.17 6.93
N GLU A 14 11.34 -34.48 5.64
CA GLU A 14 12.36 -33.86 4.80
C GLU A 14 11.98 -32.42 4.43
N LEU A 15 10.69 -32.19 4.15
CA LEU A 15 10.14 -30.85 3.90
C LEU A 15 10.36 -29.92 5.10
N LYS A 16 10.04 -30.39 6.32
CA LYS A 16 10.27 -29.65 7.57
C LYS A 16 11.75 -29.35 7.80
N LYS A 17 12.64 -30.30 7.49
CA LYS A 17 14.09 -30.13 7.65
C LYS A 17 14.67 -29.13 6.64
N ALA A 18 14.22 -29.19 5.39
CA ALA A 18 14.61 -28.26 4.34
C ALA A 18 14.14 -26.83 4.62
N TYR A 19 12.87 -26.68 5.07
CA TYR A 19 12.32 -25.39 5.48
C TYR A 19 13.12 -24.77 6.63
N ARG A 20 13.40 -25.53 7.69
CA ARG A 20 14.16 -25.02 8.84
C ARG A 20 15.55 -24.51 8.44
N LYS A 21 16.26 -25.24 7.57
CA LYS A 21 17.58 -24.85 7.09
C LYS A 21 17.54 -23.54 6.29
N LEU A 22 16.59 -23.44 5.35
CA LEU A 22 16.45 -22.26 4.50
C LEU A 22 15.89 -21.05 5.26
N ALA A 23 14.96 -21.27 6.19
CA ALA A 23 14.41 -20.23 7.05
C ALA A 23 15.46 -19.63 8.00
N GLU A 24 16.42 -20.44 8.46
CA GLU A 24 17.54 -19.95 9.27
C GLU A 24 18.58 -19.18 8.42
N GLU A 25 18.85 -19.63 7.20
CA GLU A 25 19.80 -19.01 6.27
C GLU A 25 19.30 -17.65 5.75
N TYR A 26 18.00 -17.55 5.45
CA TYR A 26 17.37 -16.35 4.89
C TYR A 26 16.56 -15.56 5.93
N HIS A 27 16.77 -15.81 7.22
CA HIS A 27 16.07 -15.08 8.28
C HIS A 27 16.38 -13.57 8.19
N PRO A 28 15.37 -12.69 8.27
CA PRO A 28 15.56 -11.23 8.14
C PRO A 28 16.52 -10.64 9.17
N ASP A 29 16.65 -11.22 10.37
CA ASP A 29 17.66 -10.80 11.36
C ASP A 29 19.11 -11.07 10.92
N LYS A 30 19.35 -12.18 10.20
CA LYS A 30 20.71 -12.56 9.76
C LYS A 30 21.02 -12.00 8.37
N ASN A 31 19.99 -11.78 7.54
CA ASN A 31 20.09 -11.26 6.18
C ASN A 31 18.97 -10.24 5.89
N PRO A 32 19.16 -8.95 6.22
CA PRO A 32 18.15 -7.90 6.07
C PRO A 32 17.68 -7.68 4.61
N ASN A 33 18.50 -8.05 3.63
CA ASN A 33 18.22 -7.89 2.20
C ASN A 33 17.61 -9.15 1.56
N ALA A 34 17.36 -10.21 2.34
CA ALA A 34 16.83 -11.48 1.83
C ALA A 34 15.33 -11.70 2.12
N GLY A 35 14.61 -10.64 2.52
CA GLY A 35 13.20 -10.71 2.89
C GLY A 35 12.30 -11.32 1.79
N ASP A 36 12.58 -11.05 0.52
CA ASP A 36 11.78 -11.60 -0.58
C ASP A 36 11.99 -13.10 -0.77
N LYS A 37 13.24 -13.57 -0.64
CA LYS A 37 13.54 -15.02 -0.64
C LYS A 37 12.90 -15.74 0.55
N PHE A 38 12.87 -15.10 1.73
CA PHE A 38 12.23 -15.66 2.91
C PHE A 38 10.70 -15.81 2.73
N LYS A 39 10.06 -14.85 2.06
CA LYS A 39 8.64 -14.92 1.70
C LYS A 39 8.37 -16.09 0.75
N GLU A 40 9.19 -16.23 -0.29
CA GLU A 40 9.08 -17.35 -1.26
C GLU A 40 9.24 -18.71 -0.58
N ILE A 41 10.22 -18.86 0.32
CA ILE A 41 10.45 -20.10 1.08
C ILE A 41 9.25 -20.45 1.98
N SER A 42 8.67 -19.45 2.64
CA SER A 42 7.51 -19.64 3.52
C SER A 42 6.25 -20.02 2.75
N PHE A 43 6.02 -19.37 1.61
CA PHE A 43 4.92 -19.70 0.71
C PHE A 43 5.06 -21.13 0.14
N ALA A 44 6.26 -21.48 -0.32
CA ALA A 44 6.53 -22.83 -0.82
C ALA A 44 6.27 -23.91 0.24
N TYR A 45 6.67 -23.67 1.49
CA TYR A 45 6.40 -24.61 2.59
C TYR A 45 4.89 -24.74 2.87
N GLU A 46 4.12 -23.65 2.85
CA GLU A 46 2.68 -23.71 3.07
C GLU A 46 1.94 -24.51 1.99
N VAL A 47 2.31 -24.32 0.73
CA VAL A 47 1.72 -25.05 -0.40
C VAL A 47 2.11 -26.53 -0.35
N LEU A 48 3.39 -26.83 -0.08
CA LEU A 48 3.91 -28.21 -0.08
C LEU A 48 3.56 -29.00 1.19
N SER A 49 3.30 -28.33 2.31
CA SER A 49 2.94 -29.00 3.58
C SER A 49 1.48 -29.44 3.65
N ASN A 50 0.60 -28.86 2.82
CA ASN A 50 -0.80 -29.26 2.74
C ASN A 50 -1.06 -30.06 1.44
N PRO A 51 -1.44 -31.35 1.54
CA PRO A 51 -1.71 -32.20 0.37
C PRO A 51 -2.78 -31.66 -0.58
N GLU A 52 -3.76 -30.91 -0.08
CA GLU A 52 -4.82 -30.31 -0.90
C GLU A 52 -4.32 -29.08 -1.64
N LYS A 53 -3.55 -28.21 -0.98
CA LYS A 53 -2.94 -27.02 -1.59
C LYS A 53 -1.89 -27.40 -2.64
N CYS A 54 -1.09 -28.43 -2.38
CA CYS A 54 -0.12 -28.97 -3.35
C CYS A 54 -0.84 -29.45 -4.61
N LYS A 55 -1.90 -30.26 -4.47
CA LYS A 55 -2.71 -30.74 -5.62
C LYS A 55 -3.36 -29.61 -6.40
N LEU A 56 -3.80 -28.55 -5.71
CA LEU A 56 -4.42 -27.39 -6.33
C LEU A 56 -3.39 -26.57 -7.13
N TYR A 57 -2.20 -26.35 -6.57
CA TYR A 57 -1.06 -25.72 -7.25
C TYR A 57 -0.60 -26.54 -8.46
N ASP A 58 -0.49 -27.86 -8.33
CA ASP A 58 -0.09 -28.74 -9.42
C ASP A 58 -1.08 -28.72 -10.59
N ARG A 59 -2.36 -28.49 -10.31
CA ARG A 59 -3.43 -28.51 -11.32
C ARG A 59 -3.66 -27.15 -11.99
N TYR A 60 -3.54 -26.05 -11.26
CA TYR A 60 -3.96 -24.71 -11.72
C TYR A 60 -2.89 -23.62 -11.52
N GLY A 61 -1.69 -23.99 -11.05
CA GLY A 61 -0.63 -23.05 -10.72
C GLY A 61 -1.00 -22.11 -9.57
N GLU A 62 -0.26 -21.01 -9.45
CA GLU A 62 -0.44 -19.99 -8.40
C GLU A 62 -1.85 -19.35 -8.43
N GLN A 63 -2.49 -19.29 -9.61
CA GLN A 63 -3.85 -18.76 -9.76
C GLN A 63 -4.91 -19.64 -9.07
N GLY A 64 -4.71 -20.97 -9.05
CA GLY A 64 -5.64 -21.90 -8.39
C GLY A 64 -5.77 -21.72 -6.88
N LEU A 65 -4.69 -21.33 -6.20
CA LEU A 65 -4.71 -21.04 -4.76
C LEU A 65 -5.50 -19.76 -4.43
N ARG A 66 -5.56 -18.82 -5.37
CA ARG A 66 -6.29 -17.55 -5.20
C ARG A 66 -7.80 -17.75 -5.30
N GLU A 67 -8.26 -18.73 -6.09
CA GLU A 67 -9.69 -19.00 -6.32
C GLU A 67 -10.27 -20.10 -5.42
N GLY A 68 -9.45 -21.02 -4.92
CA GLY A 68 -9.90 -22.13 -4.05
C GLY A 68 -10.14 -21.78 -2.58
N THR A 69 -9.78 -20.56 -2.15
CA THR A 69 -9.99 -20.09 -0.77
C THR A 69 -11.25 -19.25 -0.74
N GLY A 70 -12.39 -19.90 -0.48
CA GLY A 70 -13.67 -19.22 -0.24
C GLY A 70 -13.57 -18.33 1.01
N GLY A 71 -13.16 -17.09 0.79
CA GLY A 71 -12.87 -16.09 1.81
C GLY A 71 -11.88 -15.10 1.24
N GLY A 72 -12.38 -13.96 0.77
CA GLY A 72 -11.58 -12.93 0.12
C GLY A 72 -10.39 -12.49 0.99
N GLY A 73 -9.21 -12.91 0.56
CA GLY A 73 -7.93 -12.52 1.15
C GLY A 73 -6.87 -12.74 0.07
N GLY A 74 -6.44 -11.66 -0.57
CA GLY A 74 -5.35 -11.68 -1.54
C GLY A 74 -4.03 -12.12 -0.89
N MET A 75 -2.96 -12.16 -1.69
CA MET A 75 -1.60 -12.52 -1.25
C MET A 75 -1.12 -11.72 -0.01
N ASP A 76 -1.72 -10.57 0.25
CA ASP A 76 -1.51 -9.75 1.44
C ASP A 76 -2.05 -10.38 2.74
N ASP A 77 -3.05 -11.25 2.67
CA ASP A 77 -3.75 -11.78 3.84
C ASP A 77 -3.11 -13.06 4.41
N ILE A 78 -2.35 -13.79 3.60
CA ILE A 78 -1.52 -14.91 4.06
C ILE A 78 -0.23 -14.38 4.69
N SER A 79 0.36 -13.34 4.08
CA SER A 79 1.44 -12.55 4.68
C SER A 79 1.00 -11.91 6.01
N SER A 80 -0.24 -11.39 6.08
CA SER A 80 -0.81 -10.86 7.32
C SER A 80 -1.08 -11.95 8.37
N TYR A 81 -1.38 -13.20 7.97
CA TYR A 81 -1.62 -14.29 8.92
C TYR A 81 -0.30 -14.86 9.49
N ILE A 82 0.74 -15.01 8.67
CA ILE A 82 2.05 -15.55 9.08
C ILE A 82 2.91 -14.49 9.78
N PHE A 83 2.93 -13.26 9.25
CA PHE A 83 3.77 -12.17 9.77
C PHE A 83 3.01 -11.20 10.69
N GLY A 84 1.68 -11.14 10.59
CA GLY A 84 0.87 -10.10 11.24
C GLY A 84 -0.16 -10.56 12.29
N ARG A 85 -0.45 -11.86 12.44
CA ARG A 85 -1.58 -12.25 13.33
C ARG A 85 -1.59 -13.64 13.97
N GLY A 86 -0.86 -14.64 13.47
CA GLY A 86 -1.03 -16.03 13.92
C GLY A 86 -0.01 -16.57 14.93
N LEU A 87 1.28 -16.22 14.80
CA LEU A 87 2.35 -16.90 15.56
C LEU A 87 3.25 -15.97 16.37
N PHE A 88 3.48 -14.73 15.90
CA PHE A 88 4.33 -13.74 16.57
C PHE A 88 3.62 -12.91 17.65
N SER A 89 2.31 -13.08 17.85
CA SER A 89 1.55 -12.26 18.82
C SER A 89 1.71 -12.70 20.29
N PHE A 90 2.40 -13.81 20.56
CA PHE A 90 2.63 -14.30 21.92
C PHE A 90 3.92 -13.77 22.58
N MET A 91 4.78 -13.07 21.84
CA MET A 91 6.06 -12.57 22.39
C MET A 91 6.42 -11.21 21.79
N GLY A 92 5.92 -10.12 22.37
CA GLY A 92 6.48 -8.80 22.09
C GLY A 92 5.46 -7.68 22.01
N ASN A 93 5.36 -6.95 23.13
CA ASN A 93 5.12 -5.51 23.19
C ASN A 93 4.15 -4.90 22.18
N GLN A 94 2.88 -4.85 22.59
CA GLN A 94 1.86 -3.99 22.02
C GLN A 94 2.17 -2.52 22.34
N SER A 95 3.11 -1.94 21.60
CA SER A 95 3.16 -0.50 21.36
C SER A 95 2.95 -0.28 19.86
N ARG A 96 1.70 -0.29 19.41
CA ARG A 96 1.33 0.36 18.15
C ARG A 96 1.66 1.83 18.34
N SER A 97 2.88 2.20 17.97
CA SER A 97 3.31 3.58 17.90
C SER A 97 2.33 4.31 16.99
N ARG A 98 1.49 5.15 17.59
CA ARG A 98 0.64 6.14 16.91
C ARG A 98 1.51 7.28 16.34
N ASN A 99 2.69 6.99 15.80
CA ASN A 99 3.45 7.94 14.99
C ASN A 99 2.87 7.99 13.57
N GLY A 100 1.60 8.39 13.47
CA GLY A 100 1.25 9.76 13.12
C GLY A 100 1.71 10.35 11.79
N ARG A 101 2.25 9.60 10.83
CA ARG A 101 2.45 10.11 9.47
C ARG A 101 1.41 9.53 8.52
N ARG A 102 0.75 10.39 7.75
CA ARG A 102 -0.11 9.99 6.64
C ARG A 102 0.71 9.26 5.57
N GLU A 103 0.07 8.34 4.86
CA GLU A 103 0.67 7.63 3.72
C GLU A 103 1.07 8.61 2.60
N ASP A 104 2.13 8.26 1.87
CA ASP A 104 2.59 9.03 0.72
C ASP A 104 1.60 8.93 -0.45
N MET A 105 1.43 10.02 -1.19
CA MET A 105 0.60 10.06 -2.38
C MET A 105 1.45 9.86 -3.64
N MET A 106 1.25 8.75 -4.34
CA MET A 106 1.91 8.49 -5.62
C MET A 106 1.12 9.08 -6.78
N HIS A 107 1.78 9.85 -7.65
CA HIS A 107 1.14 10.42 -8.83
C HIS A 107 1.98 10.13 -10.10
N PRO A 108 1.47 9.40 -11.09
CA PRO A 108 2.19 9.19 -12.34
C PRO A 108 2.30 10.49 -13.13
N LEU A 109 3.51 10.89 -13.50
CA LEU A 109 3.77 12.03 -14.37
C LEU A 109 4.21 11.52 -15.75
N LYS A 110 3.30 11.60 -16.72
CA LYS A 110 3.58 11.22 -18.10
C LYS A 110 4.46 12.25 -18.78
N VAL A 111 5.64 11.84 -19.22
CA VAL A 111 6.66 12.69 -19.85
C VAL A 111 7.03 12.14 -21.21
N SER A 112 7.31 13.01 -22.18
CA SER A 112 7.74 12.57 -23.50
C SER A 112 9.26 12.38 -23.57
N LEU A 113 9.74 11.69 -24.59
CA LEU A 113 11.17 11.46 -24.79
C LEU A 113 11.93 12.77 -24.99
N GLU A 114 11.32 13.75 -25.66
CA GLU A 114 11.90 15.08 -25.91
C GLU A 114 12.00 15.91 -24.63
N ASP A 115 10.99 15.80 -23.74
CA ASP A 115 11.01 16.43 -22.41
C ASP A 115 12.18 15.87 -21.58
N LEU A 116 12.41 14.56 -21.64
CA LEU A 116 13.52 13.89 -20.94
C LEU A 116 14.88 14.19 -21.57
N TYR A 117 14.95 14.42 -22.88
CA TYR A 117 16.18 14.75 -23.58
C TYR A 117 16.63 16.20 -23.35
N ASN A 118 15.71 17.15 -23.53
CA ASN A 118 16.02 18.58 -23.42
C ASN A 118 15.96 19.10 -21.98
N GLY A 119 15.30 18.36 -21.09
CA GLY A 119 14.92 18.85 -19.77
C GLY A 119 13.80 19.89 -19.89
N ARG A 120 12.94 19.96 -18.87
CA ARG A 120 11.78 20.85 -18.88
C ARG A 120 11.30 21.14 -17.47
N THR A 121 10.76 22.33 -17.25
CA THR A 121 9.97 22.63 -16.05
C THR A 121 8.50 22.56 -16.40
N THR A 122 7.72 21.71 -15.72
CA THR A 122 6.28 21.56 -15.93
C THR A 122 5.51 21.90 -14.65
N LYS A 123 4.31 22.47 -14.79
CA LYS A 123 3.44 22.81 -13.67
C LYS A 123 2.37 21.73 -13.54
N LEU A 124 2.35 21.03 -12.42
CA LEU A 124 1.38 19.99 -12.11
C LEU A 124 0.37 20.51 -11.10
N GLN A 125 -0.91 20.53 -11.47
CA GLN A 125 -2.00 20.90 -10.58
C GLN A 125 -2.52 19.66 -9.86
N LEU A 126 -2.45 19.65 -8.53
CA LEU A 126 -2.95 18.57 -7.67
C LEU A 126 -3.97 19.11 -6.68
N SER A 127 -5.05 18.36 -6.47
CA SER A 127 -5.99 18.62 -5.38
C SER A 127 -5.60 17.79 -4.16
N LYS A 128 -5.42 18.44 -3.01
CA LYS A 128 -5.12 17.78 -1.74
C LYS A 128 -6.02 18.27 -0.62
N ASN A 129 -6.13 17.49 0.44
CA ASN A 129 -6.79 17.90 1.68
C ASN A 129 -5.82 18.72 2.54
N VAL A 130 -6.26 19.88 3.00
CA VAL A 130 -5.55 20.74 3.95
C VAL A 130 -6.40 20.95 5.19
N LEU A 131 -5.78 21.25 6.32
CA LEU A 131 -6.53 21.62 7.53
C LEU A 131 -7.38 22.87 7.26
N CYS A 132 -8.62 22.84 7.74
CA CYS A 132 -9.54 23.96 7.56
C CYS A 132 -9.00 25.20 8.27
N ARG A 133 -8.57 26.22 7.51
CA ARG A 133 -8.00 27.46 8.06
C ARG A 133 -8.97 28.22 8.97
N ALA A 134 -10.29 28.09 8.75
CA ALA A 134 -11.30 28.79 9.54
C ALA A 134 -11.57 28.15 10.92
N SER A 135 -11.24 26.87 11.10
CA SER A 135 -11.39 26.16 12.38
C SER A 135 -10.08 25.58 12.90
N SER A 136 -8.95 25.89 12.25
CA SER A 136 -7.62 25.31 12.51
C SER A 136 -7.64 23.78 12.69
N GLY A 137 -8.45 23.08 11.89
CA GLY A 137 -8.56 21.61 12.00
C GLY A 137 -9.48 21.10 13.11
N GLN A 138 -10.16 21.97 13.87
CA GLN A 138 -11.10 21.56 14.93
C GLN A 138 -12.49 21.19 14.38
N GLY A 139 -12.88 21.72 13.22
CA GLY A 139 -14.18 21.44 12.59
C GLY A 139 -15.35 22.26 13.15
N GLY A 140 -15.17 22.96 14.26
CA GLY A 140 -16.18 23.82 14.90
C GLY A 140 -15.58 25.06 15.53
N LYS A 141 -16.40 25.83 16.26
CA LYS A 141 -15.92 26.91 17.13
C LYS A 141 -15.05 26.34 18.25
N SER A 142 -14.15 27.15 18.79
CA SER A 142 -13.31 26.74 19.92
C SER A 142 -14.18 26.33 21.12
N GLY A 143 -13.92 25.13 21.66
CA GLY A 143 -14.70 24.54 22.75
C GLY A 143 -16.02 23.86 22.34
N ALA A 144 -16.42 23.93 21.07
CA ALA A 144 -17.63 23.26 20.58
C ALA A 144 -17.47 21.76 20.34
N VAL A 145 -16.22 21.28 20.26
CA VAL A 145 -15.90 19.87 20.09
C VAL A 145 -16.08 19.14 21.41
N GLN A 146 -16.95 18.14 21.43
CA GLN A 146 -17.25 17.34 22.62
C GLN A 146 -16.91 15.88 22.35
N LYS A 147 -16.46 15.14 23.37
CA LYS A 147 -16.26 13.70 23.22
C LYS A 147 -17.60 13.02 22.95
N CYS A 148 -17.60 12.06 22.03
CA CYS A 148 -18.79 11.26 21.76
C CYS A 148 -19.21 10.53 23.05
N SER A 149 -20.44 10.73 23.50
CA SER A 149 -20.97 10.12 24.73
C SER A 149 -21.09 8.60 24.63
N ALA A 150 -21.23 8.06 23.42
CA ALA A 150 -21.48 6.65 23.22
C ALA A 150 -20.23 5.78 22.98
N CYS A 151 -19.14 6.35 22.46
CA CYS A 151 -17.84 5.63 22.36
C CYS A 151 -16.73 6.22 23.25
N PRO A 152 -17.03 7.13 24.18
CA PRO A 152 -16.09 8.03 24.88
C PRO A 152 -14.76 8.36 24.18
N GLY A 153 -14.77 8.64 22.86
CA GLY A 153 -13.56 8.90 22.08
C GLY A 153 -12.73 7.66 21.71
N ARG A 154 -13.37 6.48 21.65
CA ARG A 154 -12.76 5.20 21.23
C ARG A 154 -13.07 4.83 19.78
N ASP A 155 -13.83 5.66 19.07
CA ASP A 155 -14.20 5.55 17.65
C ASP A 155 -15.04 4.30 17.28
N LEU A 156 -15.13 3.34 18.20
CA LEU A 156 -15.73 2.02 18.03
C LEU A 156 -16.71 1.75 19.17
N ARG A 157 -17.79 1.04 18.85
CA ARG A 157 -18.73 0.44 19.81
C ARG A 157 -18.56 -1.07 19.83
N ILE A 158 -18.70 -1.65 21.02
CA ILE A 158 -18.71 -3.10 21.20
C ILE A 158 -20.16 -3.53 21.26
N MET A 159 -20.62 -4.26 20.25
CA MET A 159 -21.94 -4.90 20.24
C MET A 159 -21.79 -6.37 20.64
N ILE A 160 -22.51 -6.77 21.69
CA ILE A 160 -22.53 -8.16 22.16
C ILE A 160 -23.69 -8.88 21.46
N ARG A 161 -23.38 -9.83 20.58
CA ARG A 161 -24.36 -10.69 19.90
C ARG A 161 -24.40 -12.05 20.58
N GLN A 162 -25.55 -12.44 21.12
CA GLN A 162 -25.74 -13.77 21.69
C GLN A 162 -25.99 -14.78 20.58
N LEU A 163 -25.13 -15.79 20.47
CA LEU A 163 -25.21 -16.85 19.46
C LEU A 163 -25.92 -18.10 20.02
N ALA A 164 -25.72 -18.37 21.31
CA ALA A 164 -26.35 -19.49 22.02
C ALA A 164 -26.49 -19.17 23.52
N PRO A 165 -27.27 -19.94 24.29
CA PRO A 165 -27.27 -19.85 25.76
C PRO A 165 -25.84 -19.98 26.31
N GLY A 166 -25.35 -18.96 27.02
CA GLY A 166 -23.98 -18.92 27.55
C GLY A 166 -22.87 -18.55 26.56
N MET A 167 -23.17 -18.39 25.26
CA MET A 167 -22.16 -18.03 24.23
C MET A 167 -22.50 -16.67 23.60
N VAL A 168 -21.69 -15.67 23.92
CA VAL A 168 -21.78 -14.31 23.37
C VAL A 168 -20.54 -13.99 22.52
N GLN A 169 -20.76 -13.37 21.36
CA GLN A 169 -19.71 -12.84 20.51
C GLN A 169 -19.67 -11.32 20.64
N GLN A 170 -18.51 -10.77 20.98
CA GLN A 170 -18.29 -9.33 20.95
C GLN A 170 -17.88 -8.93 19.53
N MET A 171 -18.71 -8.14 18.86
CA MET A 171 -18.42 -7.54 17.55
C MET A 171 -18.08 -6.07 17.74
N GLN A 172 -16.97 -5.63 17.16
CA GLN A 172 -16.61 -4.22 17.13
C GLN A 172 -17.18 -3.58 15.86
N SER A 173 -17.94 -2.51 16.01
CA SER A 173 -18.46 -1.71 14.89
C SER A 173 -18.04 -0.25 15.05
N VAL A 174 -17.87 0.47 13.94
CA VAL A 174 -17.65 1.93 13.98
C VAL A 174 -18.81 2.60 14.73
N CYS A 175 -18.49 3.56 15.59
CA CYS A 175 -19.51 4.28 16.36
C CYS A 175 -20.38 5.13 15.43
N SER A 176 -21.67 4.81 15.32
CA SER A 176 -22.63 5.52 14.46
C SER A 176 -22.93 6.96 14.87
N ASP A 177 -22.72 7.31 16.15
CA ASP A 177 -23.04 8.67 16.64
C ASP A 177 -21.97 9.71 16.26
N CYS A 178 -20.76 9.25 15.96
CA CYS A 178 -19.64 10.11 15.60
C CYS A 178 -18.96 9.65 14.31
N ASP A 179 -19.52 8.67 13.61
CA ASP A 179 -18.97 8.04 12.40
C ASP A 179 -17.48 7.66 12.52
N GLY A 180 -17.05 7.25 13.71
CA GLY A 180 -15.66 6.88 14.00
C GLY A 180 -14.69 8.05 14.26
N GLU A 181 -15.18 9.28 14.39
CA GLU A 181 -14.35 10.45 14.73
C GLU A 181 -14.06 10.58 16.24
N GLY A 182 -14.80 9.88 17.09
CA GLY A 182 -14.66 9.93 18.56
C GLY A 182 -15.16 11.21 19.22
N GLU A 183 -15.45 12.22 18.41
CA GLU A 183 -15.90 13.55 18.80
C GLU A 183 -17.19 13.91 18.06
N VAL A 184 -18.01 14.74 18.69
CA VAL A 184 -19.25 15.25 18.12
C VAL A 184 -19.25 16.77 18.24
N ILE A 185 -19.73 17.43 17.20
CA ILE A 185 -19.88 18.89 17.15
C ILE A 185 -21.35 19.20 16.89
N ASN A 186 -21.97 19.97 17.77
CA ASN A 186 -23.33 20.47 17.61
C ASN A 186 -23.46 21.22 16.28
N GLU A 187 -24.56 20.99 15.57
CA GLU A 187 -24.78 21.52 14.21
C GLU A 187 -24.60 23.05 14.12
N LYS A 188 -25.09 23.78 15.13
CA LYS A 188 -25.00 25.25 15.23
C LYS A 188 -23.56 25.77 15.39
N ASP A 189 -22.66 24.92 15.84
CA ASP A 189 -21.26 25.26 16.14
C ASP A 189 -20.26 24.65 15.16
N ARG A 190 -20.76 23.88 14.17
CA ARG A 190 -19.94 23.41 13.06
C ARG A 190 -19.38 24.59 12.27
N CYS A 191 -18.15 24.45 11.82
CA CYS A 191 -17.52 25.43 10.97
C CYS A 191 -18.28 25.52 9.65
N LYS A 192 -18.70 26.73 9.25
CA LYS A 192 -19.45 26.93 7.99
C LYS A 192 -18.66 26.58 6.73
N LYS A 193 -17.32 26.52 6.79
CA LYS A 193 -16.48 26.20 5.63
C LYS A 193 -16.29 24.71 5.42
N CYS A 194 -15.97 23.95 6.47
CA CYS A 194 -15.73 22.50 6.38
C CYS A 194 -16.91 21.64 6.88
N GLU A 195 -17.96 22.26 7.43
CA GLU A 195 -19.17 21.60 7.91
C GLU A 195 -18.91 20.53 8.97
N GLY A 196 -17.85 20.69 9.76
CA GLY A 196 -17.42 19.70 10.76
C GLY A 196 -16.33 18.74 10.28
N ARG A 197 -16.01 18.68 8.98
CA ARG A 197 -15.04 17.73 8.41
C ARG A 197 -13.57 18.00 8.76
N LYS A 198 -13.27 19.10 9.44
CA LYS A 198 -11.91 19.52 9.87
C LYS A 198 -10.90 19.83 8.75
N VAL A 199 -11.07 19.29 7.55
CA VAL A 199 -10.24 19.52 6.36
C VAL A 199 -11.03 20.14 5.20
N MET A 200 -10.30 20.70 4.23
CA MET A 200 -10.82 21.29 3.00
C MET A 200 -9.99 20.82 1.81
N LYS A 201 -10.61 20.66 0.63
CA LYS A 201 -9.86 20.43 -0.62
C LYS A 201 -9.24 21.76 -1.10
N GLU A 202 -7.94 21.77 -1.30
CA GLU A 202 -7.17 22.88 -1.87
C GLU A 202 -6.45 22.39 -3.13
N VAL A 203 -6.47 23.22 -4.17
CA VAL A 203 -5.74 22.96 -5.42
C VAL A 203 -4.40 23.64 -5.35
N LYS A 204 -3.31 22.87 -5.42
CA LYS A 204 -1.94 23.37 -5.39
C LYS A 204 -1.25 23.08 -6.72
N ILE A 205 -0.48 24.06 -7.21
CA ILE A 205 0.36 23.92 -8.39
C ILE A 205 1.78 23.63 -7.91
N LEU A 206 2.31 22.47 -8.28
CA LEU A 206 3.70 22.08 -8.04
C LEU A 206 4.52 22.33 -9.31
N GLU A 207 5.65 23.00 -9.17
CA GLU A 207 6.62 23.13 -10.27
C GLU A 207 7.56 21.94 -10.22
N VAL A 208 7.53 21.13 -11.28
CA VAL A 208 8.30 19.90 -11.41
C VAL A 208 9.41 20.15 -12.40
N HIS A 209 10.65 20.02 -11.94
CA HIS A 209 11.84 20.10 -12.79
C HIS A 209 12.20 18.70 -13.30
N LEU A 210 12.19 18.54 -14.62
CA LEU A 210 12.64 17.36 -15.32
C LEU A 210 14.06 17.62 -15.81
N ASP A 211 15.02 16.92 -15.20
CA ASP A 211 16.41 16.99 -15.60
C ASP A 211 16.67 16.16 -16.85
N LYS A 212 17.67 16.58 -17.62
CA LYS A 212 18.10 15.88 -18.84
C LYS A 212 18.54 14.45 -18.50
N GLY A 213 18.08 13.49 -19.28
CA GLY A 213 18.44 12.09 -19.12
C GLY A 213 17.72 11.37 -17.98
N MET A 214 16.75 12.00 -17.30
CA MET A 214 15.90 11.31 -16.33
C MET A 214 15.29 10.03 -16.92
N LYS A 215 15.16 9.00 -16.08
CA LYS A 215 14.77 7.64 -16.51
C LYS A 215 13.29 7.38 -16.21
N HIS A 216 12.69 6.51 -17.01
CA HIS A 216 11.39 5.92 -16.67
C HIS A 216 11.42 5.29 -15.27
N GLY A 217 10.39 5.50 -14.47
CA GLY A 217 10.26 5.00 -13.09
C GLY A 217 11.03 5.81 -12.05
N GLN A 218 11.78 6.85 -12.43
CA GLN A 218 12.45 7.72 -11.48
C GLN A 218 11.42 8.53 -10.66
N ARG A 219 11.72 8.75 -9.38
CA ARG A 219 10.83 9.38 -8.40
C ARG A 219 11.25 10.82 -8.12
N ILE A 220 10.31 11.75 -8.14
CA ILE A 220 10.48 13.14 -7.68
C ILE A 220 9.58 13.34 -6.46
N THR A 221 10.17 13.69 -5.32
CA THR A 221 9.45 13.74 -4.04
C THR A 221 9.27 15.17 -3.56
N PHE A 222 8.04 15.52 -3.18
CA PHE A 222 7.67 16.78 -2.55
C PHE A 222 7.29 16.50 -1.09
N THR A 223 8.20 16.83 -0.18
CA THR A 223 8.09 16.47 1.23
C THR A 223 6.97 17.23 1.95
N GLY A 224 6.14 16.52 2.73
CA GLY A 224 5.05 17.10 3.52
C GLY A 224 3.90 17.68 2.69
N GLU A 225 3.89 17.41 1.38
CA GLU A 225 2.90 17.97 0.48
C GLU A 225 1.64 17.10 0.35
N ALA A 226 1.60 15.90 0.91
CA ALA A 226 0.41 15.03 0.85
C ALA A 226 -0.78 15.57 1.66
N ASP A 227 -1.84 14.77 1.73
CA ASP A 227 -3.05 15.10 2.46
C ASP A 227 -2.81 15.31 3.96
N GLN A 228 -3.32 16.42 4.48
CA GLN A 228 -3.29 16.74 5.90
C GLN A 228 -4.50 16.14 6.63
N ALA A 229 -4.31 15.82 7.90
CA ALA A 229 -5.38 15.45 8.81
C ALA A 229 -5.10 16.00 10.23
N PRO A 230 -6.13 16.24 11.05
CA PRO A 230 -5.94 16.72 12.42
C PRO A 230 -5.11 15.72 13.24
N GLY A 231 -4.04 16.21 13.88
CA GLY A 231 -3.19 15.37 14.74
C GLY A 231 -2.28 14.38 14.02
N VAL A 232 -2.16 14.48 12.69
CA VAL A 232 -1.31 13.60 11.88
C VAL A 232 -0.40 14.44 10.99
N GLU A 233 0.89 14.15 10.98
CA GLU A 233 1.86 14.77 10.09
C GLU A 233 1.61 14.32 8.64
N PRO A 234 1.65 15.25 7.66
CA PRO A 234 1.45 14.91 6.26
C PRO A 234 2.58 14.02 5.72
N GLY A 235 2.21 13.08 4.86
CA GLY A 235 3.14 12.32 4.02
C GLY A 235 3.71 13.15 2.86
N ASP A 236 4.37 12.48 1.93
CA ASP A 236 4.97 13.12 0.76
C ASP A 236 4.15 12.91 -0.51
N ILE A 237 4.27 13.82 -1.47
CA ILE A 237 3.82 13.58 -2.83
C ILE A 237 5.00 13.02 -3.62
N VAL A 238 4.85 11.82 -4.14
CA VAL A 238 5.87 11.14 -4.94
C VAL A 238 5.40 11.09 -6.39
N LEU A 239 6.02 11.88 -7.25
CA LEU A 239 5.78 11.81 -8.68
C LEU A 239 6.60 10.67 -9.27
N LEU A 240 5.95 9.73 -9.95
CA LEU A 240 6.61 8.64 -10.67
C LEU A 240 6.67 9.00 -12.16
N LEU A 241 7.88 9.16 -12.70
CA LEU A 241 8.05 9.47 -14.11
C LEU A 241 7.65 8.29 -14.97
N GLN A 242 6.71 8.51 -15.88
CA GLN A 242 6.28 7.55 -16.88
C GLN A 242 6.62 8.09 -18.26
N GLU A 243 7.71 7.57 -18.83
CA GLU A 243 8.05 7.82 -20.22
C GLU A 243 6.93 7.30 -21.13
N LYS A 244 6.42 8.18 -21.99
CA LYS A 244 5.46 7.84 -23.04
C LYS A 244 6.18 7.12 -24.16
N GLU A 245 5.51 6.15 -24.76
CA GLU A 245 5.97 5.53 -26.00
C GLU A 245 6.11 6.61 -27.09
N HIS A 246 7.22 6.54 -27.83
CA HIS A 246 7.53 7.45 -28.93
C HIS A 246 7.32 6.73 -30.27
N GLU A 247 6.80 7.43 -31.28
CA GLU A 247 6.38 6.83 -32.55
C GLU A 247 7.55 6.26 -33.37
N VAL A 248 8.72 6.88 -33.27
CA VAL A 248 9.91 6.58 -34.10
C VAL A 248 11.03 5.90 -33.31
N PHE A 249 11.11 6.19 -32.01
CA PHE A 249 12.28 5.88 -31.19
C PHE A 249 11.86 4.97 -30.06
N GLN A 250 12.68 3.96 -29.80
CA GLN A 250 12.62 3.14 -28.60
C GLN A 250 13.86 3.43 -27.77
N ARG A 251 13.66 3.93 -26.56
CA ARG A 251 14.77 4.21 -25.64
C ARG A 251 15.18 2.94 -24.91
N ASP A 252 16.48 2.67 -24.90
CA ASP A 252 17.08 1.66 -24.03
C ASP A 252 18.23 2.31 -23.23
N GLY A 253 17.98 2.57 -21.95
CA GLY A 253 18.93 3.30 -21.10
C GLY A 253 19.27 4.70 -21.63
N ASN A 254 20.48 4.84 -22.17
CA ASN A 254 21.00 6.08 -22.75
C ASN A 254 21.00 6.09 -24.28
N ASP A 255 20.55 4.99 -24.90
CA ASP A 255 20.54 4.82 -26.35
C ASP A 255 19.12 4.96 -26.91
N LEU A 256 19.04 5.38 -28.17
CA LEU A 256 17.79 5.47 -28.93
C LEU A 256 17.88 4.56 -30.15
N HIS A 257 16.96 3.62 -30.23
CA HIS A 257 16.80 2.72 -31.37
C HIS A 257 15.67 3.23 -32.27
N MET A 258 15.90 3.25 -33.59
CA MET A 258 14.85 3.46 -34.57
C MET A 258 14.97 2.43 -35.69
N THR A 259 13.84 2.03 -36.25
CA THR A 259 13.82 1.18 -37.44
C THR A 259 13.56 2.05 -38.66
N TYR A 260 14.55 2.16 -39.54
CA TYR A 260 14.42 2.89 -40.80
C TYR A 260 14.40 1.92 -41.98
N LYS A 261 13.37 2.01 -42.82
CA LYS A 261 13.22 1.16 -44.01
C LYS A 261 13.82 1.90 -45.21
N ILE A 262 14.86 1.33 -45.81
CA ILE A 262 15.53 1.87 -46.99
C ILE A 262 15.26 0.99 -48.21
N GLY A 263 15.28 1.61 -49.38
CA GLY A 263 15.25 0.88 -50.65
C GLY A 263 16.57 0.14 -50.89
N LEU A 264 16.55 -0.96 -51.66
CA LEU A 264 17.77 -1.71 -52.00
C LEU A 264 18.82 -0.81 -52.69
N ALA A 265 18.38 0.12 -53.54
CA ALA A 265 19.26 1.06 -54.22
C ALA A 265 19.92 2.08 -53.28
N GLU A 266 19.33 2.36 -52.11
CA GLU A 266 19.91 3.25 -51.09
C GLU A 266 20.85 2.48 -50.14
N ALA A 267 20.72 1.15 -50.09
CA ALA A 267 21.48 0.27 -49.20
C ALA A 267 22.81 -0.23 -49.79
N LEU A 268 22.91 -0.25 -51.13
CA LEU A 268 24.10 -0.68 -51.89
C LEU A 268 25.01 0.51 -52.21
#